data_AF-A0A518KC73-F1
#
_entry.id   AF-A0A518KC73-F1
#
_cell.length_a   1.000
_cell.length_b   1.000
_cell.length_c   1.000
_cell.angle_alpha   90.00
_cell.angle_beta   90.00
_cell.angle_gamma   90.00
#
_symmetry.space_group_name_H-M   'P 1'
#
loop_
_entity.id
_entity.type
_entity.pdbx_description
1 polymer ?
#
loop_
_entity_poly.entity_id
_entity_poly.type
_entity_poly.pdbx_seq_one_letter_code
_entity_poly.pdbx_strand_id
1 'polypeptide(L)'
;MNLMAYLLRVVVAAGIIVAVSELSKRSPRYGALLLSLPLTSILAFAFSWRQHQDLASISTLAKDTLVLVPLGLPFFVPLALASHYGWNFYAAFAAGLLLASATIGTWLISASKCSDA
;
A
#
# COMPACT_ATOMS: atom_id res chain seq x y z
N MET A 1 -15.10 19.06 -11.08
CA MET A 1 -14.75 18.83 -9.66
C MET A 1 -14.19 20.13 -9.11
N ASN A 2 -14.80 20.71 -8.07
CA ASN A 2 -14.40 22.04 -7.59
C ASN A 2 -13.08 21.94 -6.82
N LEU A 3 -12.11 22.80 -7.14
CA LEU A 3 -10.76 22.83 -6.56
C LEU A 3 -10.77 22.82 -5.03
N MET A 4 -11.71 23.56 -4.43
CA MET A 4 -11.93 23.63 -2.98
C MET A 4 -12.21 22.26 -2.36
N ALA A 5 -13.04 21.44 -3.00
CA ALA A 5 -13.38 20.11 -2.52
C ALA A 5 -12.18 19.16 -2.63
N TYR A 6 -11.34 19.31 -3.66
CA TYR A 6 -10.14 18.51 -3.83
C TYR A 6 -9.10 18.81 -2.74
N LEU A 7 -8.83 20.09 -2.46
CA LEU A 7 -7.92 20.51 -1.41
C LEU A 7 -8.35 20.02 -0.02
N LEU A 8 -9.65 20.08 0.29
CA LEU A 8 -10.17 19.56 1.55
C LEU A 8 -9.93 18.06 1.72
N ARG A 9 -10.10 17.27 0.65
CA ARG A 9 -9.82 15.82 0.68
C ARG A 9 -8.34 15.53 0.95
N VAL A 10 -7.46 16.28 0.30
CA VAL A 10 -6.00 16.14 0.47
C VAL A 10 -5.60 16.47 1.90
N VAL A 11 -6.11 17.55 2.49
CA VAL A 11 -5.81 17.95 3.87
C VAL A 11 -6.29 16.91 4.88
N VAL A 12 -7.49 16.35 4.70
CA VAL A 12 -8.02 15.29 5.58
C VAL A 12 -7.16 14.03 5.47
N ALA A 13 -6.80 13.60 4.25
CA ALA A 13 -5.95 12.42 4.05
C ALA A 13 -4.56 12.63 4.65
N ALA A 14 -3.94 13.78 4.41
CA ALA A 14 -2.64 14.13 4.98
C ALA A 14 -2.68 14.19 6.51
N GLY A 15 -3.74 14.78 7.09
CA GLY A 15 -3.94 14.84 8.54
C GLY A 15 -4.05 13.46 9.18
N ILE A 16 -4.77 12.53 8.55
CA ILE A 16 -4.87 11.14 9.02
C ILE A 16 -3.51 10.43 8.93
N ILE A 17 -2.79 10.60 7.83
CA ILE A 17 -1.45 10.01 7.65
C ILE A 17 -0.49 10.53 8.74
N VAL A 18 -0.49 11.84 9.00
CA VAL A 18 0.35 12.45 10.03
C VAL A 18 -0.02 11.94 11.43
N ALA A 19 -1.32 11.88 11.76
CA ALA A 19 -1.79 11.36 13.04
C ALA A 19 -1.36 9.90 13.28
N VAL A 20 -1.43 9.07 12.24
CA VAL A 20 -1.01 7.67 12.26
C VAL A 20 0.51 7.54 12.40
N SER A 21 1.27 8.38 11.69
CA SER A 21 2.72 8.42 11.78
C SER A 21 3.19 8.83 13.18
N GLU A 22 2.53 9.81 13.79
CA GLU A 22 2.82 10.25 15.15
C GLU A 22 2.47 9.19 16.20
N LEU A 23 1.37 8.45 15.99
CA LEU A 23 0.98 7.34 16.85
C LEU A 23 1.94 6.14 16.74
N SER A 24 2.50 5.91 15.55
CA SER A 24 3.49 4.86 15.29
C SER A 24 4.82 5.12 16.00
N LYS A 25 5.24 6.38 16.15
CA LYS A 25 6.46 6.77 16.89
C LYS A 25 6.38 6.43 18.38
N ARG A 26 5.19 6.52 18.99
CA ARG A 26 5.01 6.23 20.42
C ARG A 26 5.04 4.74 20.73
N SER A 27 4.57 3.90 19.81
CA SER A 27 4.47 2.46 20.07
C SER A 27 4.72 1.63 18.80
N PRO A 28 5.89 0.97 18.65
CA PRO A 28 6.27 0.22 17.45
C PRO A 28 5.28 -0.89 17.07
N ARG A 29 4.62 -1.52 18.06
CA ARG A 29 3.58 -2.55 17.85
C ARG A 29 2.33 -1.98 17.16
N TYR A 30 1.88 -0.80 17.58
CA TYR A 30 0.76 -0.12 16.93
C TYR A 30 1.20 0.47 15.60
N GLY A 31 2.46 0.88 15.46
CA GLY A 31 3.05 1.28 14.20
C GLY A 31 3.00 0.16 13.16
N ALA A 32 3.41 -1.06 13.51
CA ALA A 32 3.31 -2.22 12.61
C ALA A 32 1.86 -2.57 12.22
N LEU A 33 0.92 -2.50 13.16
CA LEU A 33 -0.51 -2.68 12.88
C LEU A 33 -1.03 -1.61 11.93
N LEU A 34 -0.75 -0.34 12.20
CA LEU A 34 -1.16 0.78 11.36
C LEU A 34 -0.51 0.74 9.97
N LEU A 35 0.73 0.26 9.86
CA LEU A 35 1.42 0.05 8.59
C LEU A 35 0.80 -1.10 7.79
N SER A 36 0.33 -2.15 8.47
CA SER A 36 -0.38 -3.28 7.83
C SER A 36 -1.81 -2.94 7.41
N LEU A 37 -2.45 -1.96 8.06
CA LEU A 37 -3.74 -1.46 7.62
C LEU A 37 -3.54 -0.57 6.39
N PRO A 38 -4.12 -0.93 5.22
CA PRO A 38 -4.09 -0.07 4.05
C PRO A 38 -5.10 1.07 4.25
N LEU A 39 -4.77 2.00 5.15
CA LEU A 39 -5.57 3.18 5.48
C LEU A 39 -5.86 4.02 4.23
N THR A 40 -4.91 4.03 3.30
CA THR A 40 -5.06 4.62 1.97
C THR A 40 -6.21 3.96 1.18
N SER A 41 -6.32 2.63 1.18
CA SER A 41 -7.44 1.91 0.55
C SER A 41 -8.77 2.20 1.24
N ILE A 42 -8.78 2.25 2.58
CA ILE A 42 -10.00 2.60 3.35
C ILE A 42 -10.47 4.00 2.99
N LEU A 43 -9.56 4.98 2.93
CA LEU A 43 -9.85 6.36 2.53
C LEU A 43 -10.30 6.45 1.07
N ALA A 44 -9.65 5.73 0.16
CA ALA A 44 -10.01 5.69 -1.25
C ALA A 44 -11.42 5.12 -1.44
N PHE A 45 -11.77 4.03 -0.75
CA PHE A 45 -13.12 3.45 -0.78
C PHE A 45 -14.17 4.36 -0.15
N ALA A 46 -13.86 4.98 1.00
CA ALA A 46 -14.77 5.92 1.66
C ALA A 46 -15.07 7.15 0.77
N PHE A 47 -14.07 7.65 0.04
CA PHE A 47 -14.27 8.76 -0.90
C PHE A 47 -14.96 8.33 -2.19
N SER A 48 -14.62 7.17 -2.74
CA SER A 48 -15.23 6.61 -3.95
C SER A 48 -16.72 6.32 -3.74
N TRP A 49 -17.08 5.71 -2.60
CA TRP A 49 -18.47 5.48 -2.19
C TRP A 49 -19.28 6.77 -2.19
N ARG A 50 -18.70 7.85 -1.69
CA ARG A 50 -19.36 9.16 -1.58
C ARG A 50 -19.58 9.86 -2.93
N GLN A 51 -18.90 9.43 -3.98
CA GLN A 51 -18.90 10.11 -5.27
C GLN A 51 -19.63 9.32 -6.36
N HIS A 52 -19.56 7.99 -6.32
CA HIS A 52 -20.10 7.13 -7.38
C HIS A 52 -21.05 6.03 -6.90
N GLN A 53 -21.10 5.71 -5.60
CA GLN A 53 -21.91 4.61 -5.03
C GLN A 53 -21.83 3.27 -5.79
N ASP A 54 -20.76 3.05 -6.57
CA ASP A 54 -20.63 1.87 -7.40
C ASP A 54 -19.89 0.76 -6.65
N LEU A 55 -20.66 -0.21 -6.15
CA LEU A 55 -20.15 -1.42 -5.50
C LEU A 55 -19.24 -2.24 -6.43
N ALA A 56 -19.49 -2.23 -7.74
CA ALA A 56 -18.74 -3.05 -8.68
C ALA A 56 -17.27 -2.61 -8.75
N SER A 57 -17.05 -1.30 -8.94
CA SER A 57 -15.71 -0.68 -8.97
C SER A 57 -14.93 -0.91 -7.67
N ILE A 58 -15.59 -0.80 -6.51
CA ILE A 58 -14.96 -1.06 -5.20
C ILE A 58 -14.58 -2.53 -5.07
N SER A 59 -15.44 -3.45 -5.52
CA SER A 59 -15.18 -4.89 -5.42
C SER A 59 -14.00 -5.33 -6.29
N THR A 60 -13.85 -4.76 -7.50
CA THR A 60 -12.73 -5.05 -8.40
C THR A 60 -11.42 -4.55 -7.80
N LEU A 61 -11.40 -3.29 -7.33
CA LEU A 61 -10.22 -2.74 -6.66
C LEU A 61 -9.83 -3.55 -5.41
N ALA A 62 -10.82 -4.01 -4.64
CA ALA A 62 -10.57 -4.82 -3.45
C ALA A 62 -9.97 -6.19 -3.81
N LYS A 63 -10.48 -6.85 -4.88
CA LYS A 63 -9.91 -8.11 -5.39
C LYS A 63 -8.48 -7.91 -5.89
N ASP A 64 -8.21 -6.86 -6.66
CA ASP A 64 -6.86 -6.55 -7.14
C ASP A 64 -5.92 -6.29 -5.97
N THR A 65 -6.34 -5.47 -5.00
CA THR A 65 -5.56 -5.19 -3.79
C THR A 65 -5.26 -6.49 -3.03
N LEU A 66 -6.22 -7.41 -2.92
CA LEU A 66 -6.04 -8.69 -2.24
C LEU A 66 -4.96 -9.56 -2.88
N VAL A 67 -4.79 -9.48 -4.20
CA VAL A 67 -3.74 -10.20 -4.94
C VAL A 67 -2.40 -9.48 -4.85
N LEU A 68 -2.40 -8.14 -4.82
CA LEU A 68 -1.18 -7.34 -4.69
C LEU A 68 -0.55 -7.44 -3.28
N VAL A 69 -1.32 -7.66 -2.22
CA VAL A 69 -0.81 -7.80 -0.84
C VAL A 69 0.21 -8.95 -0.70
N PRO A 70 -0.09 -10.20 -1.07
CA PRO A 70 0.89 -11.28 -0.99
C PRO A 70 2.08 -11.07 -1.94
N LEU A 71 1.87 -10.35 -3.03
CA LEU A 71 2.91 -9.93 -3.95
C LEU A 71 3.88 -8.90 -3.36
N GLY A 72 3.43 -8.10 -2.40
CA GLY A 72 4.23 -7.12 -1.66
C GLY A 72 4.97 -7.71 -0.46
N LEU A 73 4.58 -8.88 0.06
CA LEU A 73 5.25 -9.55 1.19
C LEU A 73 6.76 -9.78 1.01
N PRO A 74 7.28 -10.13 -0.19
CA PRO A 74 8.71 -10.33 -0.41
C PRO A 74 9.56 -9.10 -0.06
N PHE A 75 8.99 -7.89 -0.09
CA PHE A 75 9.66 -6.67 0.35
C PHE A 75 10.16 -6.74 1.79
N PHE A 76 9.39 -7.36 2.67
CA PHE A 76 9.69 -7.42 4.10
C PHE A 76 10.78 -8.45 4.43
N VAL A 77 11.04 -9.41 3.55
CA VAL A 77 12.01 -10.49 3.80
C VAL A 77 13.44 -9.95 3.95
N PRO A 78 13.98 -9.14 3.02
CA PRO A 78 15.31 -8.54 3.19
C PRO A 78 15.42 -7.59 4.38
N LEU A 79 14.35 -6.85 4.70
CA LEU A 79 14.32 -5.96 5.87
C LEU A 79 14.36 -6.75 7.19
N ALA A 80 13.59 -7.85 7.29
CA ALA A 80 13.55 -8.70 8.49
C ALA A 80 14.88 -9.44 8.72
N LEU A 81 15.56 -9.84 7.64
CA LEU A 81 16.84 -10.53 7.69
C LEU A 81 18.04 -9.55 7.77
N ALA A 82 17.83 -8.26 7.56
CA ALA A 82 18.89 -7.24 7.59
C ALA A 82 19.66 -7.25 8.90
N SER A 83 18.96 -7.40 10.04
CA SER A 83 19.57 -7.46 11.37
C SER A 83 20.39 -8.74 11.59
N HIS A 84 20.07 -9.83 10.89
CA HIS A 84 20.77 -11.10 11.01
C HIS A 84 22.07 -11.11 10.18
N TYR A 85 22.07 -10.46 9.01
CA TYR A 85 23.25 -10.40 8.12
C TYR A 85 24.13 -9.15 8.31
N GLY A 86 23.78 -8.25 9.23
CA GLY A 86 24.53 -7.01 9.46
C GLY A 86 24.45 -6.03 8.27
N TRP A 87 23.41 -6.12 7.45
CA TRP A 87 23.24 -5.25 6.29
C TRP A 87 22.86 -3.83 6.71
N ASN A 88 23.38 -2.83 5.98
CA ASN A 88 22.95 -1.46 6.15
C ASN A 88 21.47 -1.30 5.74
N PHE A 89 20.72 -0.43 6.43
CA PHE A 89 19.29 -0.20 6.17
C PHE A 89 19.02 0.07 4.67
N TYR A 90 19.83 0.91 4.05
CA TYR A 90 19.71 1.25 2.63
C TYR A 90 19.90 0.06 1.69
N ALA A 91 20.81 -0.87 2.04
CA ALA A 91 21.06 -2.06 1.23
C ALA A 91 19.89 -3.05 1.32
N ALA A 92 19.38 -3.28 2.53
CA ALA A 92 18.21 -4.13 2.74
C ALA A 92 16.94 -3.54 2.09
N PHE A 93 16.77 -2.20 2.18
CA PHE A 93 15.67 -1.49 1.54
C PHE A 93 15.71 -1.59 0.01
N ALA A 94 16.89 -1.37 -0.60
CA ALA A 94 17.06 -1.52 -2.04
C ALA A 94 16.80 -2.96 -2.50
N ALA A 95 17.31 -3.97 -1.77
CA ALA A 95 17.07 -5.37 -2.07
C ALA A 95 15.57 -5.75 -1.97
N GLY A 96 14.89 -5.28 -0.92
CA GLY A 96 13.44 -5.46 -0.76
C GLY A 96 12.66 -4.84 -1.91
N LEU A 97 13.01 -3.61 -2.31
CA LEU A 97 12.36 -2.90 -3.41
C LEU A 97 12.54 -3.64 -4.75
N LEU A 98 13.75 -4.14 -5.02
CA LEU A 98 14.03 -4.95 -6.20
C LEU A 98 13.19 -6.24 -6.21
N LEU A 99 13.12 -6.96 -5.08
CA LEU A 99 12.31 -8.17 -4.96
C LEU A 99 10.81 -7.91 -5.18
N ALA A 100 10.28 -6.86 -4.57
CA ALA A 100 8.88 -6.47 -4.72
C ALA A 100 8.57 -6.07 -6.17
N SER A 101 9.43 -5.25 -6.78
CA SER A 101 9.27 -4.83 -8.18
C SER A 101 9.36 -6.01 -9.15
N ALA A 102 10.25 -6.97 -8.91
CA ALA A 102 10.36 -8.17 -9.72
C ALA A 102 9.12 -9.07 -9.58
N THR A 103 8.58 -9.24 -8.37
CA THR A 103 7.40 -10.09 -8.12
C THR A 103 6.13 -9.46 -8.69
N ILE A 104 5.96 -8.14 -8.52
CA ILE A 104 4.84 -7.41 -9.12
C ILE A 104 4.99 -7.38 -10.66
N GLY A 105 6.21 -7.16 -11.16
CA GLY A 105 6.51 -7.15 -12.59
C GLY A 105 6.21 -8.48 -13.27
N THR A 106 6.63 -9.62 -12.68
CA THR A 106 6.34 -10.95 -13.23
C THR A 106 4.86 -11.27 -13.23
N TRP A 107 4.12 -10.86 -12.20
CA TRP A 107 2.66 -11.01 -12.15
C TRP A 107 1.96 -10.14 -13.19
N LEU A 108 2.35 -8.87 -13.35
CA LEU A 108 1.79 -7.98 -14.37
C LEU A 108 2.03 -8.51 -15.79
N ILE A 109 3.23 -9.03 -16.07
CA ILE A 109 3.56 -9.67 -17.36
C ILE A 109 2.73 -10.96 -17.56
N SER A 110 2.43 -11.70 -16.50
CA SER A 110 1.59 -12.90 -16.58
C SER A 110 0.12 -12.55 -16.75
N ALA A 111 -0.35 -11.47 -16.12
CA ALA A 111 -1.70 -10.94 -16.27
C ALA A 111 -1.93 -10.36 -17.68
N SER A 112 -0.95 -9.67 -18.26
CA SER A 112 -1.06 -9.14 -19.63
C SER A 112 -1.16 -10.27 -20.66
N LYS A 113 -0.43 -11.38 -20.46
CA LYS A 113 -0.51 -12.56 -21.34
C LYS A 113 -1.89 -13.24 -21.35
N CYS A 114 -2.71 -13.05 -20.31
CA CYS A 114 -4.05 -13.62 -20.22
C CYS A 114 -5.13 -12.70 -20.82
N SER A 115 -4.80 -11.44 -21.12
CA SER A 115 -5.71 -10.50 -21.80
C SER A 115 -5.63 -10.59 -23.32
N ASP A 116 -4.61 -11.25 -23.86
CA ASP A 116 -4.35 -11.42 -25.30
C ASP A 116 -4.69 -12.85 -25.81
N ALA A 117 -5.31 -13.71 -24.98
CA ALA A 117 -5.67 -15.09 -25.32
C ALA A 117 -7.18 -15.32 -25.38
#